data_AF-A0A356FES8-F1
#
_entry.id   AF-A0A356FES8-F1
#
_cell.length_a   1.000
_cell.length_b   1.000
_cell.length_c   1.000
_cell.angle_alpha   90.00
_cell.angle_beta   90.00
_cell.angle_gamma   90.00
#
_symmetry.space_group_name_H-M   'P 1'
#
loop_
_entity.id
_entity.type
_entity.pdbx_description
1 polymer ?
#
loop_
_entity_poly.entity_id
_entity_poly.type
_entity_poly.pdbx_seq_one_letter_code
_entity_poly.pdbx_strand_id
1 'polypeptide(L)'
;CDGAIALDVNADNLSVSIDGSTAEGANADAENADCSASTAPGLWYSVTGVGGSMTASLCGSNYDTKISVFSGACGGVTCVASNDDSCGLQSVASWVPEEGATYLVLVHGFGSSSGDFTLTVEAVLAMQDNDDCGGAIGLDLATGQAVVEGSTVTGATPDAESGDCGASTAPGIWYSAVGNGGTMSAGLCGSDYDTKISVFSGDCGALSCVASNDDSCGLQSVAGWDSEDGATYRILVHGFSTRSGNFILTVDQGAPPAAGVGPFIRGDANGDSTVDISDATTMLNWLFLGSAEPGCVASNDSNGDGAINISDPTHLLNFLFLGGTAPPAPSECGNSESAGDEALGCASGGC
;
A
#
# COMPACT_ATOMS: atom_id res chain seq x y z
N CYS A 1 12.04 -9.30 -41.54
CA CYS A 1 11.95 -9.46 -40.07
C CYS A 1 11.90 -10.91 -39.59
N ASP A 2 11.57 -11.93 -40.42
CA ASP A 2 11.76 -13.33 -40.01
C ASP A 2 13.26 -13.59 -39.76
N GLY A 3 13.63 -13.96 -38.53
CA GLY A 3 15.02 -14.07 -38.10
C GLY A 3 15.62 -12.79 -37.53
N ALA A 4 14.80 -11.83 -37.09
CA ALA A 4 15.25 -10.67 -36.34
C ALA A 4 16.13 -11.09 -35.15
N ILE A 5 17.23 -10.38 -34.93
CA ILE A 5 18.16 -10.66 -33.83
C ILE A 5 17.50 -10.21 -32.52
N ALA A 6 17.27 -11.14 -31.60
CA ALA A 6 16.71 -10.84 -30.30
C ALA A 6 17.72 -10.08 -29.43
N LEU A 7 17.29 -8.92 -28.94
CA LEU A 7 18.01 -8.09 -27.99
C LEU A 7 17.61 -8.47 -26.57
N ASP A 8 18.59 -8.70 -25.70
CA ASP A 8 18.37 -9.09 -24.31
C ASP A 8 18.15 -7.86 -23.43
N VAL A 9 16.99 -7.22 -23.61
CA VAL A 9 16.48 -6.18 -22.71
C VAL A 9 15.34 -6.78 -21.89
N ASN A 10 15.46 -6.71 -20.57
CA ASN A 10 14.52 -7.28 -19.61
C ASN A 10 14.57 -6.50 -18.29
N ALA A 11 13.74 -6.87 -17.30
CA ALA A 11 13.67 -6.15 -16.02
C ALA A 11 15.02 -6.11 -15.25
N ASP A 12 15.89 -7.10 -15.45
CA ASP A 12 17.22 -7.18 -14.83
C ASP A 12 18.33 -6.54 -15.69
N ASN A 13 18.07 -6.30 -16.97
CA ASN A 13 18.99 -5.70 -17.92
C ASN A 13 18.29 -4.65 -18.79
N LEU A 14 18.28 -3.40 -18.31
CA LEU A 14 17.55 -2.29 -18.94
C LEU A 14 18.30 -1.62 -20.10
N SER A 15 19.49 -2.09 -20.48
CA SER A 15 20.24 -1.51 -21.59
C SER A 15 21.05 -2.57 -22.33
N VAL A 16 21.02 -2.51 -23.66
CA VAL A 16 21.89 -3.32 -24.52
C VAL A 16 22.41 -2.47 -25.67
N SER A 17 23.64 -2.75 -26.09
CA SER A 17 24.24 -2.13 -27.26
C SER A 17 24.83 -3.18 -28.18
N ILE A 18 24.61 -3.04 -29.48
CA ILE A 18 25.13 -3.95 -30.50
C ILE A 18 25.63 -3.18 -31.72
N ASP A 19 26.79 -3.57 -32.22
CA ASP A 19 27.36 -3.03 -33.46
C ASP A 19 26.86 -3.82 -34.67
N GLY A 20 26.67 -3.12 -35.79
CA GLY A 20 26.24 -3.73 -37.05
C GLY A 20 26.57 -2.87 -38.26
N SER A 21 26.24 -3.38 -39.45
CA SER A 21 26.39 -2.65 -40.70
C SER A 21 25.25 -2.97 -41.66
N THR A 22 24.60 -1.93 -42.20
CA THR A 22 23.58 -2.07 -43.25
C THR A 22 24.20 -2.11 -44.66
N ALA A 23 25.52 -1.96 -44.77
CA ALA A 23 26.24 -2.01 -46.04
C ALA A 23 26.52 -3.45 -46.51
N GLU A 24 26.50 -4.44 -45.60
CA GLU A 24 26.83 -5.83 -45.89
C GLU A 24 25.66 -6.78 -45.59
N GLY A 25 25.18 -7.52 -46.60
CA GLY A 25 24.22 -8.61 -46.41
C GLY A 25 22.78 -8.20 -46.06
N ALA A 26 22.48 -6.90 -45.95
CA ALA A 26 21.14 -6.37 -45.76
C ALA A 26 20.40 -6.20 -47.11
N ASN A 27 19.11 -6.53 -47.11
CA ASN A 27 18.24 -6.32 -48.27
C ASN A 27 17.42 -5.05 -48.09
N ALA A 28 16.98 -4.43 -49.19
CA ALA A 28 16.00 -3.37 -49.12
C ALA A 28 14.68 -3.93 -48.57
N ASP A 29 14.24 -3.41 -47.43
CA ASP A 29 12.95 -3.75 -46.85
C ASP A 29 11.93 -2.70 -47.31
N ALA A 30 10.89 -3.13 -48.02
CA ALA A 30 9.77 -2.25 -48.35
C ALA A 30 9.02 -1.94 -47.04
N GLU A 31 9.25 -0.74 -46.50
CA GLU A 31 8.57 -0.30 -45.28
C GLU A 31 7.06 -0.14 -45.47
N ASN A 32 6.31 -0.37 -44.39
CA ASN A 32 4.91 0.01 -44.32
C ASN A 32 4.80 1.55 -44.41
N ALA A 33 3.84 2.05 -45.19
CA ALA A 33 3.60 3.48 -45.40
C ALA A 33 3.41 4.27 -44.08
N ASP A 34 2.97 3.59 -43.02
CA ASP A 34 2.71 4.18 -41.70
C ASP A 34 3.98 4.66 -40.97
N CYS A 35 5.17 4.13 -41.28
CA CYS A 35 6.46 4.56 -40.73
C CYS A 35 7.28 5.43 -41.72
N SER A 36 6.61 5.95 -42.77
CA SER A 36 7.20 6.67 -43.91
C SER A 36 8.14 5.80 -44.75
N ALA A 37 7.77 5.40 -45.97
CA ALA A 37 8.54 4.41 -46.72
C ALA A 37 9.99 4.81 -47.03
N SER A 38 10.97 3.97 -46.62
CA SER A 38 12.35 3.97 -47.10
C SER A 38 12.61 2.77 -48.04
N THR A 39 13.64 2.90 -48.89
CA THR A 39 14.13 1.84 -49.77
C THR A 39 15.55 1.38 -49.42
N ALA A 40 16.11 1.91 -48.33
CA ALA A 40 17.45 1.57 -47.88
C ALA A 40 17.54 0.11 -47.39
N PRO A 41 18.72 -0.54 -47.51
CA PRO A 41 18.92 -1.83 -46.89
C PRO A 41 18.81 -1.74 -45.36
N GLY A 42 18.18 -2.74 -44.74
CA GLY A 42 17.92 -2.75 -43.30
C GLY A 42 18.26 -4.06 -42.59
N LEU A 43 18.47 -3.96 -41.28
CA LEU A 43 18.61 -5.09 -40.37
C LEU A 43 17.50 -5.07 -39.32
N TRP A 44 16.97 -6.26 -39.02
CA TRP A 44 15.88 -6.43 -38.08
C TRP A 44 16.38 -6.96 -36.74
N TYR A 45 15.89 -6.32 -35.69
CA TYR A 45 16.07 -6.71 -34.30
C TYR A 45 14.69 -6.93 -33.67
N SER A 46 14.63 -7.74 -32.62
CA SER A 46 13.43 -7.89 -31.81
C SER A 46 13.75 -7.61 -30.36
N VAL A 47 12.79 -7.02 -29.65
CA VAL A 47 12.91 -6.73 -28.23
C VAL A 47 11.58 -6.98 -27.55
N THR A 48 11.60 -7.54 -26.34
CA THR A 48 10.41 -7.75 -25.53
C THR A 48 10.14 -6.50 -24.71
N GLY A 49 8.89 -6.04 -24.70
CA GLY A 49 8.44 -4.92 -23.89
C GLY A 49 8.56 -5.21 -22.40
N VAL A 50 9.10 -4.27 -21.64
CA VAL A 50 9.25 -4.36 -20.18
C VAL A 50 8.31 -3.42 -19.42
N GLY A 51 7.29 -2.89 -20.11
CA GLY A 51 6.49 -1.76 -19.62
C GLY A 51 7.23 -0.43 -19.68
N GLY A 52 6.62 0.63 -19.14
CA GLY A 52 7.22 1.97 -19.04
C GLY A 52 7.54 2.60 -20.39
N SER A 53 8.81 2.84 -20.68
CA SER A 53 9.27 3.39 -21.96
C SER A 53 10.53 2.69 -22.45
N MET A 54 10.67 2.59 -23.77
CA MET A 54 11.87 2.10 -24.42
C MET A 54 12.35 3.11 -25.45
N THR A 55 13.67 3.22 -25.59
CA THR A 55 14.32 4.10 -26.55
C THR A 55 15.39 3.32 -27.29
N ALA A 56 15.36 3.40 -28.62
CA ALA A 56 16.38 2.86 -29.50
C ALA A 56 17.13 4.01 -30.16
N SER A 57 18.46 4.02 -30.02
CA SER A 57 19.36 5.08 -30.48
C SER A 57 20.40 4.52 -31.44
N LEU A 58 20.63 5.27 -32.53
CA LEU A 58 21.71 5.04 -33.50
C LEU A 58 22.71 6.21 -33.50
N CYS A 59 22.68 7.08 -32.48
CA CYS A 59 23.59 8.22 -32.39
C CYS A 59 25.05 7.76 -32.38
N GLY A 60 25.89 8.38 -33.21
CA GLY A 60 27.29 7.97 -33.41
C GLY A 60 27.53 7.08 -34.64
N SER A 61 26.48 6.66 -35.34
CA SER A 61 26.59 5.98 -36.64
C SER A 61 27.23 6.86 -37.72
N ASN A 62 27.84 6.25 -38.73
CA ASN A 62 28.63 6.97 -39.74
C ASN A 62 27.85 7.35 -41.02
N TYR A 63 26.53 7.16 -41.02
CA TYR A 63 25.65 7.44 -42.14
C TYR A 63 24.35 8.10 -41.68
N ASP A 64 23.57 8.54 -42.65
CA ASP A 64 22.23 9.09 -42.47
C ASP A 64 21.26 7.94 -42.13
N THR A 65 21.03 7.73 -40.83
CA THR A 65 20.29 6.57 -40.34
C THR A 65 18.79 6.83 -40.38
N LYS A 66 18.03 5.75 -40.34
CA LYS A 66 16.62 5.78 -40.00
C LYS A 66 16.31 4.59 -39.12
N ILE A 67 15.44 4.79 -38.14
CA ILE A 67 14.94 3.73 -37.28
C ILE A 67 13.42 3.67 -37.38
N SER A 68 12.90 2.46 -37.47
CA SER A 68 11.46 2.19 -37.47
C SER A 68 11.15 1.05 -36.49
N VAL A 69 10.20 1.29 -35.59
CA VAL A 69 9.79 0.37 -34.54
C VAL A 69 8.35 -0.06 -34.80
N PHE A 70 8.12 -1.36 -34.73
CA PHE A 70 6.83 -1.95 -35.04
C PHE A 70 6.34 -2.90 -33.94
N SER A 71 5.02 -3.03 -33.82
CA SER A 71 4.35 -4.08 -33.07
C SER A 71 3.68 -5.08 -34.02
N GLY A 72 3.33 -6.26 -33.51
CA GLY A 72 2.70 -7.33 -34.29
C GLY A 72 3.70 -8.24 -35.00
N ALA A 73 3.18 -9.19 -35.78
CA ALA A 73 3.99 -10.19 -36.47
C ALA A 73 4.47 -9.69 -37.85
N CYS A 74 5.52 -10.32 -38.39
CA CYS A 74 6.15 -9.97 -39.67
C CYS A 74 5.24 -9.82 -40.90
N GLY A 75 4.04 -10.43 -40.89
CA GLY A 75 3.06 -10.31 -41.97
C GLY A 75 1.98 -9.24 -41.78
N GLY A 76 2.03 -8.48 -40.68
CA GLY A 76 1.00 -7.51 -40.29
C GLY A 76 1.51 -6.54 -39.23
N VAL A 77 2.70 -5.98 -39.45
CA VAL A 77 3.33 -5.05 -38.53
C VAL A 77 2.62 -3.69 -38.50
N THR A 78 2.48 -3.12 -37.30
CA THR A 78 1.95 -1.77 -37.08
C THR A 78 3.08 -0.86 -36.65
N CYS A 79 3.22 0.30 -37.30
CA CYS A 79 4.23 1.30 -36.94
C CYS A 79 3.92 1.87 -35.54
N VAL A 80 4.91 1.87 -34.64
CA VAL A 80 4.80 2.37 -33.27
C VAL A 80 5.62 3.65 -33.09
N ALA A 81 6.83 3.68 -33.64
CA ALA A 81 7.68 4.86 -33.65
C ALA A 81 8.61 4.82 -34.85
N SER A 82 8.99 5.98 -35.38
CA SER A 82 10.06 6.08 -36.37
C SER A 82 10.75 7.43 -36.26
N ASN A 83 12.01 7.48 -36.66
CA ASN A 83 12.77 8.72 -36.75
C ASN A 83 13.92 8.56 -37.75
N ASP A 84 14.18 9.58 -38.54
CA ASP A 84 15.35 9.71 -39.42
C ASP A 84 16.36 10.71 -38.88
N ASP A 85 15.94 11.89 -38.39
CA ASP A 85 16.85 12.94 -37.94
C ASP A 85 16.83 13.18 -36.41
N SER A 86 17.93 12.78 -35.77
CA SER A 86 18.31 12.98 -34.37
C SER A 86 19.84 12.99 -34.23
N CYS A 87 20.37 13.65 -33.21
CA CYS A 87 21.82 13.78 -33.00
C CYS A 87 22.61 14.31 -34.23
N GLY A 88 21.96 14.98 -35.19
CA GLY A 88 22.51 15.28 -36.51
C GLY A 88 21.68 14.60 -37.59
N LEU A 89 22.27 13.62 -38.27
CA LEU A 89 21.64 12.77 -39.30
C LEU A 89 21.46 11.33 -38.82
N GLN A 90 21.56 11.07 -37.51
CA GLN A 90 21.32 9.74 -36.95
C GLN A 90 19.90 9.66 -36.41
N SER A 91 19.49 8.58 -35.75
CA SER A 91 18.08 8.42 -35.38
C SER A 91 17.90 7.95 -33.95
N VAL A 92 16.81 8.40 -33.33
CA VAL A 92 16.36 7.95 -32.01
C VAL A 92 14.85 7.77 -32.05
N ALA A 93 14.35 6.60 -31.69
CA ALA A 93 12.91 6.35 -31.54
C ALA A 93 12.58 5.90 -30.13
N SER A 94 11.53 6.48 -29.56
CA SER A 94 11.02 6.13 -28.24
C SER A 94 9.57 5.69 -28.33
N TRP A 95 9.19 4.68 -27.55
CA TRP A 95 7.81 4.18 -27.46
C TRP A 95 7.47 3.68 -26.06
N VAL A 96 6.18 3.55 -25.77
CA VAL A 96 5.65 2.93 -24.55
C VAL A 96 5.27 1.50 -24.88
N PRO A 97 6.03 0.49 -24.44
CA PRO A 97 5.71 -0.90 -24.75
C PRO A 97 4.62 -1.46 -23.82
N GLU A 98 3.82 -2.39 -24.34
CA GLU A 98 3.06 -3.33 -23.51
C GLU A 98 4.04 -4.39 -22.96
N GLU A 99 3.93 -4.69 -21.66
CA GLU A 99 4.80 -5.67 -21.00
C GLU A 99 4.61 -7.07 -21.62
N GLY A 100 5.71 -7.74 -21.95
CA GLY A 100 5.71 -9.06 -22.59
C GLY A 100 5.41 -9.05 -24.10
N ALA A 101 4.96 -7.93 -24.68
CA ALA A 101 4.74 -7.82 -26.11
C ALA A 101 6.07 -7.72 -26.88
N THR A 102 6.17 -8.37 -28.04
CA THR A 102 7.37 -8.27 -28.90
C THR A 102 7.28 -7.07 -29.84
N TYR A 103 8.35 -6.30 -29.88
CA TYR A 103 8.56 -5.20 -30.82
C TYR A 103 9.68 -5.55 -31.81
N LEU A 104 9.50 -5.13 -33.06
CA LEU A 104 10.47 -5.29 -34.13
C LEU A 104 11.11 -3.93 -34.42
N VAL A 105 12.45 -3.87 -34.35
CA VAL A 105 13.22 -2.66 -34.62
C VAL A 105 13.97 -2.85 -35.93
N LEU A 106 13.66 -2.01 -36.91
CA LEU A 106 14.35 -1.94 -38.19
C LEU A 106 15.39 -0.81 -38.13
N VAL A 107 16.66 -1.17 -38.28
CA VAL A 107 17.77 -0.24 -38.45
C VAL A 107 18.10 -0.15 -39.93
N HIS A 108 18.00 1.04 -40.51
CA HIS A 108 18.21 1.29 -41.93
C HIS A 108 18.68 2.73 -42.16
N GLY A 109 18.61 3.22 -43.40
CA GLY A 109 19.02 4.59 -43.74
C GLY A 109 17.91 5.43 -44.35
N PHE A 110 18.11 6.75 -44.33
CA PHE A 110 17.32 7.67 -45.12
C PHE A 110 17.63 7.51 -46.62
N GLY A 111 16.58 7.40 -47.45
CA GLY A 111 16.70 7.21 -48.88
C GLY A 111 17.37 5.88 -49.26
N SER A 112 18.66 5.95 -49.60
CA SER A 112 19.50 4.78 -49.94
C SER A 112 20.80 4.72 -49.14
N SER A 113 20.91 5.51 -48.08
CA SER A 113 22.09 5.54 -47.22
C SER A 113 22.27 4.21 -46.49
N SER A 114 23.51 3.79 -46.31
CA SER A 114 23.88 2.62 -45.53
C SER A 114 25.29 2.78 -44.95
N GLY A 115 25.59 2.03 -43.90
CA GLY A 115 26.87 2.14 -43.21
C GLY A 115 26.87 1.38 -41.90
N ASP A 116 27.88 1.68 -41.07
CA ASP A 116 28.08 1.05 -39.77
C ASP A 116 27.32 1.82 -38.70
N PHE A 117 26.77 1.08 -37.74
CA PHE A 117 26.00 1.64 -36.63
C PHE A 117 26.29 0.90 -35.33
N THR A 118 26.01 1.60 -34.23
CA THR A 118 25.79 1.01 -32.91
C THR A 118 24.34 1.26 -32.56
N LEU A 119 23.57 0.18 -32.37
CA LEU A 119 22.20 0.24 -31.86
C LEU A 119 22.25 0.09 -30.35
N THR A 120 21.86 1.13 -29.63
CA THR A 120 21.63 1.09 -28.19
C THR A 120 20.14 1.10 -27.92
N VAL A 121 19.63 0.09 -27.23
CA VAL A 121 18.25 0.05 -26.74
C VAL A 121 18.27 0.15 -25.23
N GLU A 122 17.61 1.17 -24.70
CA GLU A 122 17.45 1.45 -23.28
C GLU A 122 15.98 1.37 -22.91
N ALA A 123 15.69 0.80 -21.73
CA ALA A 123 14.37 0.73 -21.16
C ALA A 123 14.32 1.45 -19.82
N VAL A 124 13.17 2.04 -19.52
CA VAL A 124 12.81 2.56 -18.22
C VAL A 124 11.51 1.86 -17.84
N LEU A 125 11.51 1.10 -16.76
CA LEU A 125 10.32 0.41 -16.27
C LEU A 125 9.24 1.44 -15.91
N ALA A 126 7.97 1.05 -16.03
CA ALA A 126 6.90 1.86 -15.46
C ALA A 126 7.09 1.89 -13.94
N MET A 127 6.96 3.07 -13.34
CA MET A 127 6.84 3.13 -11.88
C MET A 127 5.59 2.34 -11.48
N GLN A 128 5.70 1.56 -10.41
CA GLN A 128 4.54 0.89 -9.85
C GLN A 128 3.58 1.96 -9.31
N ASP A 129 2.26 1.77 -9.48
CA ASP A 129 1.26 2.78 -9.11
C ASP A 129 1.39 3.25 -7.65
N ASN A 130 1.90 2.38 -6.78
CA ASN A 130 2.13 2.62 -5.36
C ASN A 130 3.60 2.78 -4.98
N ASP A 131 4.46 3.18 -5.91
CA ASP A 131 5.87 3.50 -5.65
C ASP A 131 6.04 4.87 -4.95
N ASP A 132 4.99 5.67 -4.89
CA ASP A 132 4.96 6.91 -4.10
C ASP A 132 3.92 6.82 -2.99
N CYS A 133 4.20 7.46 -1.86
CA CYS A 133 3.25 7.55 -0.74
C CYS A 133 1.84 8.03 -1.17
N GLY A 134 1.75 8.92 -2.16
CA GLY A 134 0.47 9.42 -2.67
C GLY A 134 -0.34 8.37 -3.47
N GLY A 135 0.34 7.35 -4.00
CA GLY A 135 -0.23 6.23 -4.74
C GLY A 135 -0.48 4.99 -3.88
N ALA A 136 -0.33 5.08 -2.56
CA ALA A 136 -0.47 3.95 -1.65
C ALA A 136 -1.78 3.18 -1.87
N ILE A 137 -1.69 1.87 -2.10
CA ILE A 137 -2.88 1.02 -2.32
C ILE A 137 -3.62 0.82 -1.00
N GLY A 138 -4.90 1.18 -0.96
CA GLY A 138 -5.78 0.97 0.19
C GLY A 138 -6.12 -0.50 0.38
N LEU A 139 -5.82 -1.03 1.57
CA LEU A 139 -6.14 -2.39 1.98
C LEU A 139 -7.57 -2.46 2.55
N ASP A 140 -8.34 -3.45 2.09
CA ASP A 140 -9.65 -3.76 2.66
C ASP A 140 -9.49 -4.68 3.88
N LEU A 141 -9.81 -4.15 5.05
CA LEU A 141 -9.72 -4.84 6.34
C LEU A 141 -11.11 -5.19 6.92
N ALA A 142 -12.16 -5.23 6.08
CA ALA A 142 -13.53 -5.53 6.54
C ALA A 142 -13.66 -6.88 7.28
N THR A 143 -12.77 -7.84 7.00
CA THR A 143 -12.70 -9.15 7.68
C THR A 143 -11.64 -9.22 8.79
N GLY A 144 -11.01 -8.10 9.14
CA GLY A 144 -9.94 -8.00 10.15
C GLY A 144 -8.55 -8.39 9.65
N GLN A 145 -8.40 -8.76 8.38
CA GLN A 145 -7.10 -9.11 7.79
C GLN A 145 -7.09 -8.85 6.28
N ALA A 146 -5.96 -8.39 5.76
CA ALA A 146 -5.63 -8.35 4.33
C ALA A 146 -4.30 -9.08 4.08
N VAL A 147 -4.22 -9.82 2.97
CA VAL A 147 -2.98 -10.49 2.52
C VAL A 147 -2.73 -10.11 1.07
N VAL A 148 -1.52 -9.64 0.78
CA VAL A 148 -1.11 -9.18 -0.55
C VAL A 148 0.26 -9.76 -0.89
N GLU A 149 0.42 -10.26 -2.10
CA GLU A 149 1.73 -10.63 -2.66
C GLU A 149 2.19 -9.53 -3.62
N GLY A 150 3.50 -9.26 -3.65
CA GLY A 150 4.06 -8.28 -4.57
C GLY A 150 5.58 -8.34 -4.64
N SER A 151 6.19 -7.33 -5.28
CA SER A 151 7.64 -7.24 -5.46
C SER A 151 8.14 -5.80 -5.38
N THR A 152 9.29 -5.62 -4.74
CA THR A 152 10.05 -4.35 -4.71
C THR A 152 11.19 -4.34 -5.74
N VAL A 153 11.25 -5.34 -6.63
CA VAL A 153 12.30 -5.46 -7.65
C VAL A 153 11.98 -4.61 -8.88
N THR A 154 10.72 -4.63 -9.32
CA THR A 154 10.30 -4.06 -10.61
C THR A 154 9.54 -2.77 -10.40
N GLY A 155 10.06 -1.66 -10.93
CA GLY A 155 9.36 -0.37 -10.96
C GLY A 155 9.25 0.34 -9.61
N ALA A 156 9.92 -0.17 -8.58
CA ALA A 156 10.02 0.48 -7.27
C ALA A 156 11.32 1.32 -7.18
N THR A 157 11.25 2.49 -6.56
CA THR A 157 12.36 3.42 -6.41
C THR A 157 12.73 3.61 -4.93
N PRO A 158 13.99 4.01 -4.62
CA PRO A 158 14.40 4.21 -3.24
C PRO A 158 13.55 5.26 -2.50
N ASP A 159 12.83 4.81 -1.47
CA ASP A 159 12.12 5.67 -0.53
C ASP A 159 13.07 6.15 0.57
N ALA A 160 13.52 7.39 0.49
CA ALA A 160 14.34 7.98 1.54
C ALA A 160 13.50 8.20 2.81
N GLU A 161 13.68 7.32 3.80
CA GLU A 161 12.97 7.44 5.08
C GLU A 161 13.48 8.60 5.94
N SER A 162 12.60 9.12 6.80
CA SER A 162 13.02 10.02 7.88
C SER A 162 13.86 9.26 8.91
N GLY A 163 14.71 9.97 9.65
CA GLY A 163 15.53 9.36 10.70
C GLY A 163 14.73 8.65 11.81
N ASP A 164 13.43 8.89 11.92
CA ASP A 164 12.58 8.43 13.02
C ASP A 164 12.13 6.96 12.86
N CYS A 165 11.95 6.47 11.63
CA CYS A 165 11.70 5.04 11.32
C CYS A 165 13.00 4.28 10.97
N GLY A 166 14.15 4.92 11.17
CA GLY A 166 15.47 4.44 10.77
C GLY A 166 15.72 4.63 9.28
N ALA A 167 16.95 5.00 8.90
CA ALA A 167 17.26 5.24 7.49
C ALA A 167 17.29 3.93 6.68
N SER A 168 16.59 3.90 5.55
CA SER A 168 16.78 2.92 4.48
C SER A 168 16.89 3.65 3.14
N THR A 169 17.54 3.01 2.17
CA THR A 169 17.65 3.46 0.78
C THR A 169 17.23 2.35 -0.18
N ALA A 170 16.52 1.34 0.33
CA ALA A 170 15.98 0.26 -0.46
C ALA A 170 14.79 0.77 -1.27
N PRO A 171 14.55 0.21 -2.47
CA PRO A 171 13.29 0.46 -3.17
C PRO A 171 12.12 -0.04 -2.31
N GLY A 172 11.04 0.71 -2.30
CA GLY A 172 9.88 0.42 -1.47
C GLY A 172 8.59 0.64 -2.24
N ILE A 173 7.51 0.12 -1.68
CA ILE A 173 6.17 0.33 -2.21
C ILE A 173 5.19 0.55 -1.07
N TRP A 174 4.14 1.32 -1.34
CA TRP A 174 3.26 1.88 -0.34
C TRP A 174 1.89 1.21 -0.32
N TYR A 175 1.39 0.92 0.87
CA TYR A 175 0.03 0.52 1.14
C TYR A 175 -0.59 1.48 2.17
N SER A 176 -1.91 1.48 2.27
CA SER A 176 -2.61 2.23 3.31
C SER A 176 -3.69 1.39 3.96
N ALA A 177 -3.93 1.68 5.24
CA ALA A 177 -4.97 1.04 6.03
C ALA A 177 -5.66 2.07 6.93
N VAL A 178 -6.96 1.93 7.12
CA VAL A 178 -7.74 2.80 8.02
C VAL A 178 -7.91 2.09 9.36
N GLY A 179 -7.50 2.76 10.44
CA GLY A 179 -7.64 2.29 11.81
C GLY A 179 -9.09 2.26 12.29
N ASN A 180 -9.36 1.38 13.25
CA ASN A 180 -10.67 1.23 13.89
C ASN A 180 -10.63 1.53 15.40
N GLY A 181 -9.52 2.14 15.88
CA GLY A 181 -9.26 2.34 17.31
C GLY A 181 -8.53 1.17 17.98
N GLY A 182 -8.45 0.01 17.33
CA GLY A 182 -7.87 -1.23 17.87
C GLY A 182 -6.38 -1.37 17.56
N THR A 183 -5.79 -2.47 18.00
CA THR A 183 -4.40 -2.80 17.65
C THR A 183 -4.30 -3.26 16.20
N MET A 184 -3.29 -2.81 15.47
CA MET A 184 -2.99 -3.25 14.12
C MET A 184 -1.57 -3.83 14.04
N SER A 185 -1.34 -4.72 13.09
CA SER A 185 0.01 -5.19 12.76
C SER A 185 0.17 -5.43 11.27
N ALA A 186 1.36 -5.16 10.75
CA ALA A 186 1.76 -5.47 9.39
C ALA A 186 3.02 -6.34 9.44
N GLY A 187 2.99 -7.47 8.74
CA GLY A 187 4.06 -8.47 8.72
C GLY A 187 4.44 -8.93 7.33
N LEU A 188 5.73 -9.20 7.14
CA LEU A 188 6.33 -9.64 5.89
C LEU A 188 6.89 -11.08 5.97
N CYS A 189 6.48 -11.85 6.98
CA CYS A 189 6.93 -13.23 7.16
C CYS A 189 6.57 -14.10 5.94
N GLY A 190 7.55 -14.80 5.39
CA GLY A 190 7.40 -15.59 4.16
C GLY A 190 7.97 -14.92 2.89
N SER A 191 8.43 -13.67 3.00
CA SER A 191 9.15 -12.96 1.92
C SER A 191 10.53 -13.56 1.65
N ASP A 192 11.06 -13.35 0.44
CA ASP A 192 12.29 -13.99 -0.04
C ASP A 192 13.59 -13.17 0.16
N TYR A 193 13.49 -12.02 0.83
CA TYR A 193 14.60 -11.10 1.07
C TYR A 193 14.65 -10.59 2.53
N ASP A 194 15.69 -9.81 2.80
CA ASP A 194 15.94 -9.11 4.07
C ASP A 194 15.04 -7.85 4.11
N THR A 195 13.86 -8.00 4.69
CA THR A 195 12.81 -6.98 4.62
C THR A 195 13.00 -5.90 5.67
N LYS A 196 12.39 -4.75 5.43
CA LYS A 196 12.11 -3.76 6.43
C LYS A 196 10.70 -3.23 6.20
N ILE A 197 9.97 -2.99 7.28
CA ILE A 197 8.65 -2.39 7.22
C ILE A 197 8.62 -1.14 8.08
N SER A 198 8.00 -0.09 7.56
CA SER A 198 7.80 1.16 8.26
C SER A 198 6.36 1.61 8.12
N VAL A 199 5.78 2.07 9.23
CA VAL A 199 4.38 2.47 9.34
C VAL A 199 4.34 3.92 9.79
N PHE A 200 3.57 4.71 9.07
CA PHE A 200 3.46 6.16 9.27
C PHE A 200 2.01 6.59 9.48
N SER A 201 1.84 7.65 10.26
CA SER A 201 0.62 8.46 10.31
C SER A 201 0.86 9.84 9.69
N GLY A 202 -0.21 10.61 9.47
CA GLY A 202 -0.13 11.92 8.82
C GLY A 202 0.07 11.82 7.31
N ASP A 203 -0.01 12.94 6.61
CA ASP A 203 0.02 12.99 5.14
C ASP A 203 1.44 12.85 4.56
N CYS A 204 1.54 12.50 3.27
CA CYS A 204 2.83 12.27 2.60
C CYS A 204 3.83 13.43 2.69
N GLY A 205 3.35 14.67 2.88
CA GLY A 205 4.22 15.84 3.11
C GLY A 205 4.67 16.03 4.56
N ALA A 206 4.15 15.27 5.50
CA ALA A 206 4.36 15.40 6.94
C ALA A 206 4.17 14.06 7.68
N LEU A 207 4.79 12.98 7.16
CA LEU A 207 4.70 11.66 7.75
C LEU A 207 5.34 11.62 9.14
N SER A 208 4.68 10.96 10.08
CA SER A 208 5.20 10.66 11.42
C SER A 208 5.38 9.15 11.55
N CYS A 209 6.57 8.72 11.94
CA CYS A 209 6.83 7.31 12.21
C CYS A 209 5.96 6.81 13.38
N VAL A 210 5.26 5.70 13.19
CA VAL A 210 4.41 5.05 14.21
C VAL A 210 5.05 3.76 14.67
N ALA A 211 5.52 2.94 13.74
CA ALA A 211 6.19 1.69 14.02
C ALA A 211 7.16 1.34 12.89
N SER A 212 8.23 0.63 13.19
CA SER A 212 9.12 0.05 12.19
C SER A 212 9.77 -1.21 12.73
N ASN A 213 10.15 -2.11 11.83
CA ASN A 213 10.88 -3.33 12.16
C ASN A 213 11.66 -3.80 10.92
N ASP A 214 12.89 -4.27 11.12
CA ASP A 214 13.72 -4.92 10.12
C ASP A 214 13.85 -6.43 10.40
N ASP A 215 14.09 -6.83 11.65
CA ASP A 215 14.23 -8.24 12.01
C ASP A 215 13.07 -8.81 12.86
N SER A 216 12.35 -9.74 12.25
CA SER A 216 11.30 -10.60 12.80
C SER A 216 11.20 -11.88 11.94
N CYS A 217 10.72 -12.98 12.52
CA CYS A 217 10.60 -14.29 11.84
C CYS A 217 11.85 -14.77 11.06
N GLY A 218 13.05 -14.25 11.39
CA GLY A 218 14.26 -14.43 10.61
C GLY A 218 14.85 -13.07 10.24
N LEU A 219 14.98 -12.83 8.93
CA LEU A 219 15.37 -11.54 8.32
C LEU A 219 14.16 -10.83 7.69
N GLN A 220 12.94 -11.23 8.03
CA GLN A 220 11.73 -10.54 7.58
C GLN A 220 11.27 -9.56 8.66
N SER A 221 10.10 -8.94 8.54
CA SER A 221 9.72 -7.87 9.47
C SER A 221 8.29 -7.96 9.95
N VAL A 222 8.02 -7.51 11.18
CA VAL A 222 6.67 -7.34 11.73
C VAL A 222 6.62 -6.08 12.58
N ALA A 223 5.70 -5.17 12.25
CA ALA A 223 5.45 -3.94 13.01
C ALA A 223 4.02 -3.94 13.55
N GLY A 224 3.85 -3.63 14.84
CA GLY A 224 2.55 -3.49 15.49
C GLY A 224 2.38 -2.08 16.08
N TRP A 225 1.15 -1.57 16.04
CA TRP A 225 0.80 -0.25 16.57
C TRP A 225 -0.65 -0.20 17.06
N ASP A 226 -0.94 0.75 17.96
CA ASP A 226 -2.30 1.09 18.35
C ASP A 226 -2.86 2.10 17.34
N SER A 227 -4.04 1.80 16.77
CA SER A 227 -4.66 2.65 15.77
C SER A 227 -5.70 3.60 16.36
N GLU A 228 -5.89 4.77 15.75
CA GLU A 228 -7.02 5.64 16.02
C GLU A 228 -8.16 5.33 15.05
N ASP A 229 -9.41 5.43 15.50
CA ASP A 229 -10.59 5.17 14.66
C ASP A 229 -10.68 6.21 13.52
N GLY A 230 -10.77 5.71 12.29
CA GLY A 230 -10.82 6.53 11.07
C GLY A 230 -9.48 7.14 10.65
N ALA A 231 -8.40 6.97 11.41
CA ALA A 231 -7.08 7.47 11.01
C ALA A 231 -6.47 6.60 9.90
N THR A 232 -5.85 7.24 8.90
CA THR A 232 -5.16 6.54 7.81
C THR A 232 -3.68 6.34 8.16
N TYR A 233 -3.24 5.10 8.07
CA TYR A 233 -1.85 4.69 8.22
C TYR A 233 -1.28 4.32 6.86
N ARG A 234 -0.03 4.71 6.63
CA ARG A 234 0.73 4.42 5.40
C ARG A 234 1.82 3.40 5.74
N ILE A 235 1.85 2.31 5.02
CA ILE A 235 2.71 1.16 5.25
C ILE A 235 3.69 1.09 4.09
N LEU A 236 4.96 1.32 4.37
CA LEU A 236 6.05 1.18 3.42
C LEU A 236 6.64 -0.23 3.55
N VAL A 237 6.55 -1.02 2.48
CA VAL A 237 7.19 -2.33 2.34
C VAL A 237 8.49 -2.14 1.56
N HIS A 238 9.62 -2.39 2.20
CA HIS A 238 10.94 -2.18 1.61
C HIS A 238 11.97 -3.16 2.20
N GLY A 239 13.26 -2.90 1.98
CA GLY A 239 14.34 -3.77 2.48
C GLY A 239 15.30 -3.09 3.45
N PHE A 240 16.05 -3.92 4.19
CA PHE A 240 17.16 -3.43 5.01
C PHE A 240 18.30 -2.94 4.10
N SER A 241 18.79 -1.71 4.29
CA SER A 241 19.81 -1.06 3.43
C SER A 241 19.38 -0.88 1.96
N THR A 242 19.62 -1.87 1.10
CA THR A 242 19.36 -1.81 -0.36
C THR A 242 18.77 -3.11 -0.90
N ARG A 243 18.34 -4.04 -0.03
CA ARG A 243 17.78 -5.32 -0.48
C ARG A 243 16.38 -5.09 -1.05
N SER A 244 16.01 -5.92 -2.01
CA SER A 244 14.69 -5.96 -2.61
C SER A 244 14.37 -7.41 -2.98
N GLY A 245 13.10 -7.69 -3.22
CA GLY A 245 12.64 -9.04 -3.51
C GLY A 245 11.12 -9.13 -3.57
N ASN A 246 10.62 -10.36 -3.60
CA ASN A 246 9.20 -10.63 -3.53
C ASN A 246 8.76 -10.73 -2.07
N PHE A 247 7.58 -10.20 -1.78
CA PHE A 247 7.04 -10.19 -0.43
C PHE A 247 5.63 -10.75 -0.36
N ILE A 248 5.28 -11.17 0.84
CA ILE A 248 3.91 -11.43 1.27
C ILE A 248 3.63 -10.48 2.43
N LEU A 249 2.74 -9.51 2.23
CA LEU A 249 2.29 -8.57 3.25
C LEU A 249 1.00 -9.08 3.87
N THR A 250 1.02 -9.34 5.17
CA THR A 250 -0.16 -9.62 5.98
C THR A 250 -0.40 -8.43 6.90
N VAL A 251 -1.58 -7.81 6.79
CA VAL A 251 -2.02 -6.75 7.69
C VAL A 251 -3.21 -7.25 8.49
N ASP A 252 -3.05 -7.32 9.80
CA ASP A 252 -4.08 -7.70 10.76
C ASP A 252 -4.62 -6.46 11.46
N GLN A 253 -5.93 -6.41 11.64
CA GLN A 253 -6.61 -5.43 12.46
C GLN A 253 -7.39 -6.15 13.55
N GLY A 254 -7.01 -5.86 14.80
CA GLY A 254 -7.72 -6.31 15.98
C GLY A 254 -9.14 -5.78 16.02
N ALA A 255 -9.95 -6.40 16.88
CA ALA A 255 -11.28 -5.85 17.15
C ALA A 255 -11.14 -4.39 17.60
N PRO A 256 -12.04 -3.50 17.14
CA PRO A 256 -12.08 -2.15 17.68
C PRO A 256 -12.30 -2.25 19.19
N PRO A 257 -11.80 -1.29 19.99
CA PRO A 257 -12.17 -1.17 21.39
C PRO A 257 -13.69 -1.22 21.46
N ALA A 258 -14.22 -2.01 22.39
CA ALA A 258 -15.65 -1.95 22.65
C ALA A 258 -15.98 -0.47 22.92
N ALA A 259 -17.06 0.06 22.34
CA ALA A 259 -17.45 1.45 22.54
C ALA A 259 -17.80 1.80 24.01
N GLY A 260 -17.55 0.86 24.93
CA GLY A 260 -18.09 0.79 26.28
C GLY A 260 -19.60 0.72 26.27
N VAL A 261 -20.16 0.62 27.47
CA VAL A 261 -21.58 0.80 27.71
C VAL A 261 -21.81 2.19 28.34
N GLY A 262 -22.80 2.93 27.88
CA GLY A 262 -23.10 4.27 28.41
C GLY A 262 -23.66 5.24 27.36
N PRO A 263 -23.68 6.55 27.65
CA PRO A 263 -23.13 7.17 28.86
C PRO A 263 -24.00 6.95 30.11
N PHE A 264 -23.38 6.86 31.28
CA PHE A 264 -24.06 6.82 32.59
C PHE A 264 -23.17 7.35 33.72
N ILE A 265 -23.77 7.62 34.89
CA ILE A 265 -23.07 7.82 36.16
C ILE A 265 -23.31 6.59 37.03
N ARG A 266 -22.26 5.92 37.52
CA ARG A 266 -22.42 4.73 38.35
C ARG A 266 -23.08 5.09 39.68
N GLY A 267 -24.17 4.41 39.99
CA GLY A 267 -25.01 4.66 41.16
C GLY A 267 -26.21 5.57 40.87
N ASP A 268 -26.30 6.22 39.71
CA ASP A 268 -27.50 6.96 39.26
C ASP A 268 -28.48 5.99 38.61
N ALA A 269 -29.32 5.37 39.44
CA ALA A 269 -30.26 4.33 39.03
C ALA A 269 -31.53 4.92 38.41
N ASN A 270 -31.89 6.15 38.81
CA ASN A 270 -33.12 6.80 38.35
C ASN A 270 -32.89 7.67 37.09
N GLY A 271 -31.63 7.94 36.72
CA GLY A 271 -31.22 8.70 35.55
C GLY A 271 -31.40 10.21 35.67
N ASP A 272 -31.41 10.75 36.89
CA ASP A 272 -31.62 12.19 37.15
C ASP A 272 -30.31 13.00 37.24
N SER A 273 -29.17 12.36 36.93
CA SER A 273 -27.82 12.91 36.96
C SER A 273 -27.31 13.25 38.35
N THR A 274 -27.99 12.80 39.41
CA THR A 274 -27.53 12.93 40.79
C THR A 274 -27.48 11.57 41.46
N VAL A 275 -26.41 11.32 42.21
CA VAL A 275 -26.27 10.07 42.98
C VAL A 275 -26.68 10.34 44.42
N ASP A 276 -27.90 9.93 44.79
CA ASP A 276 -28.48 10.14 46.10
C ASP A 276 -29.32 8.94 46.62
N ILE A 277 -30.11 9.16 47.68
CA ILE A 277 -30.89 8.09 48.30
C ILE A 277 -32.01 7.56 47.38
N SER A 278 -32.49 8.38 46.45
CA SER A 278 -33.56 8.02 45.52
C SER A 278 -33.10 6.91 44.56
N ASP A 279 -31.81 6.83 44.24
CA ASP A 279 -31.23 5.75 43.45
C ASP A 279 -31.29 4.42 44.16
N ALA A 280 -30.87 4.39 45.42
CA ALA A 280 -30.96 3.19 46.24
C ALA A 280 -32.42 2.71 46.36
N THR A 281 -33.39 3.63 46.46
CA THR A 281 -34.80 3.26 46.44
C THR A 281 -35.25 2.73 45.09
N THR A 282 -34.74 3.27 43.99
CA THR A 282 -35.04 2.82 42.62
C THR A 282 -34.53 1.40 42.39
N MET A 283 -33.29 1.11 42.78
CA MET A 283 -32.71 -0.24 42.74
C MET A 283 -33.57 -1.24 43.53
N LEU A 284 -33.92 -0.91 44.78
CA LEU A 284 -34.72 -1.79 45.64
C LEU A 284 -36.15 -2.01 45.11
N ASN A 285 -36.77 -0.96 44.57
CA ASN A 285 -38.11 -1.02 43.99
C ASN A 285 -38.13 -1.91 42.73
N TRP A 286 -37.10 -1.84 41.90
CA TRP A 286 -36.94 -2.71 40.74
C TRP A 286 -36.68 -4.16 41.18
N LEU A 287 -35.70 -4.39 42.05
CA LEU A 287 -35.28 -5.73 42.48
C LEU A 287 -36.37 -6.51 43.25
N PHE A 288 -37.16 -5.83 44.08
CA PHE A 288 -38.05 -6.50 45.04
C PHE A 288 -39.52 -6.16 44.92
N LEU A 289 -39.87 -5.04 44.28
CA LEU A 289 -41.26 -4.55 44.23
C LEU A 289 -41.86 -4.56 42.81
N GLY A 290 -41.13 -5.05 41.82
CA GLY A 290 -41.62 -5.22 40.44
C GLY A 290 -41.81 -3.89 39.70
N SER A 291 -41.02 -2.88 40.04
CA SER A 291 -40.96 -1.64 39.26
C SER A 291 -40.34 -1.89 37.88
N ALA A 292 -40.53 -0.92 36.97
CA ALA A 292 -39.92 -1.00 35.64
C ALA A 292 -38.39 -1.09 35.73
N GLU A 293 -37.80 -1.80 34.77
CA GLU A 293 -36.36 -1.91 34.63
C GLU A 293 -35.74 -0.53 34.34
N PRO A 294 -34.66 -0.15 35.04
CA PRO A 294 -33.93 1.10 34.78
C PRO A 294 -33.44 1.19 33.34
N GLY A 295 -33.46 2.41 32.80
CA GLY A 295 -33.05 2.67 31.43
C GLY A 295 -31.58 2.34 31.14
N CYS A 296 -30.73 2.41 32.16
CA CYS A 296 -29.35 1.97 32.13
C CYS A 296 -29.13 0.94 33.25
N VAL A 297 -29.00 -0.34 32.90
CA VAL A 297 -28.82 -1.39 33.92
C VAL A 297 -27.42 -1.32 34.52
N ALA A 298 -26.40 -1.01 33.71
CA ALA A 298 -25.02 -0.83 34.17
C ALA A 298 -24.86 0.25 35.25
N SER A 299 -25.69 1.30 35.29
CA SER A 299 -25.61 2.31 36.35
C SER A 299 -26.05 1.79 37.73
N ASN A 300 -26.78 0.67 37.76
CA ASN A 300 -27.30 0.07 38.99
C ASN A 300 -26.28 -0.86 39.66
N ASP A 301 -25.20 -1.24 38.98
CA ASP A 301 -24.09 -2.01 39.55
C ASP A 301 -23.15 -1.05 40.29
N SER A 302 -23.57 -0.62 41.49
CA SER A 302 -22.88 0.44 42.22
C SER A 302 -21.53 -0.01 42.77
N ASN A 303 -21.34 -1.31 42.97
CA ASN A 303 -20.10 -1.88 43.48
C ASN A 303 -19.14 -2.31 42.34
N GLY A 304 -19.63 -2.42 41.10
CA GLY A 304 -18.86 -2.74 39.89
C GLY A 304 -18.46 -4.22 39.79
N ASP A 305 -19.23 -5.14 40.37
CA ASP A 305 -18.93 -6.57 40.39
C ASP A 305 -19.54 -7.36 39.20
N GLY A 306 -20.32 -6.69 38.36
CA GLY A 306 -20.97 -7.23 37.17
C GLY A 306 -22.30 -7.93 37.44
N ALA A 307 -22.88 -7.82 38.65
CA ALA A 307 -24.13 -8.48 38.98
C ALA A 307 -25.08 -7.58 39.81
N ILE A 308 -26.24 -7.23 39.23
CA ILE A 308 -27.27 -6.48 39.98
C ILE A 308 -27.91 -7.36 41.07
N ASN A 309 -27.71 -6.98 42.33
CA ASN A 309 -28.30 -7.65 43.48
C ASN A 309 -28.46 -6.71 44.69
N ILE A 310 -28.77 -7.25 45.89
CA ILE A 310 -28.97 -6.44 47.11
C ILE A 310 -27.71 -5.71 47.58
N SER A 311 -26.53 -6.17 47.15
CA SER A 311 -25.27 -5.57 47.54
C SER A 311 -25.07 -4.18 46.92
N ASP A 312 -25.69 -3.87 45.78
CA ASP A 312 -25.62 -2.56 45.13
C ASP A 312 -26.28 -1.45 45.94
N PRO A 313 -27.60 -1.50 46.25
CA PRO A 313 -28.20 -0.46 47.10
C PRO A 313 -27.55 -0.41 48.49
N THR A 314 -27.03 -1.54 49.00
CA THR A 314 -26.28 -1.55 50.27
C THR A 314 -24.94 -0.82 50.16
N HIS A 315 -24.21 -1.04 49.07
CA HIS A 315 -22.93 -0.38 48.77
C HIS A 315 -23.15 1.12 48.59
N LEU A 316 -24.14 1.51 47.79
CA LEU A 316 -24.48 2.92 47.55
C LEU A 316 -24.87 3.65 48.84
N LEU A 317 -25.75 3.07 49.67
CA LEU A 317 -26.13 3.67 50.95
C LEU A 317 -24.96 3.77 51.94
N ASN A 318 -24.05 2.78 51.92
CA ASN A 318 -22.85 2.81 52.75
C ASN A 318 -21.90 3.95 52.32
N PHE A 319 -21.76 4.18 51.01
CA PHE A 319 -21.02 5.33 50.47
C PHE A 319 -21.67 6.65 50.90
N LEU A 320 -22.98 6.81 50.68
CA LEU A 320 -23.70 8.06 50.92
C LEU A 320 -23.75 8.47 52.40
N PHE A 321 -23.89 7.53 53.32
CA PHE A 321 -24.20 7.84 54.72
C PHE A 321 -23.19 7.36 55.75
N LEU A 322 -22.35 6.37 55.42
CA LEU A 322 -21.48 5.70 56.38
C LEU A 322 -19.99 5.84 56.05
N GLY A 323 -19.64 6.60 55.00
CA GLY A 323 -18.25 6.83 54.59
C GLY A 323 -17.60 5.61 53.93
N GLY A 324 -18.40 4.76 53.28
CA GLY A 324 -17.92 3.64 52.46
C GLY A 324 -17.12 4.09 51.22
N THR A 325 -16.62 3.12 50.47
CA THR A 325 -15.91 3.37 49.20
C THR A 325 -16.86 3.94 48.15
N ALA A 326 -16.42 4.96 47.41
CA ALA A 326 -17.18 5.49 46.27
C ALA A 326 -17.42 4.42 45.19
N PRO A 327 -18.53 4.50 44.44
CA PRO A 327 -18.72 3.69 43.23
C PRO A 327 -17.51 3.81 42.29
N PRO A 328 -17.04 2.70 41.69
CA PRO A 328 -15.99 2.77 40.67
C PRO A 328 -16.45 3.57 39.45
N ALA A 329 -15.52 3.93 38.56
CA ALA A 329 -15.86 4.66 37.34
C ALA A 329 -16.96 3.94 36.51
N PRO A 330 -17.84 4.67 35.81
CA PRO A 330 -17.83 6.12 35.60
C PRO A 330 -18.43 6.90 36.80
N SER A 331 -17.65 7.79 37.44
CA SER A 331 -18.12 8.67 38.53
C SER A 331 -18.69 9.99 38.03
N GLU A 332 -18.47 10.29 36.75
CA GLU A 332 -19.07 11.35 35.98
C GLU A 332 -19.69 10.72 34.73
N CYS A 333 -20.50 11.49 33.99
CA CYS A 333 -21.16 10.98 32.80
C CYS A 333 -20.15 10.46 31.76
N GLY A 334 -20.16 9.15 31.52
CA GLY A 334 -19.21 8.52 30.61
C GLY A 334 -19.52 7.05 30.33
N ASN A 335 -18.66 6.42 29.53
CA ASN A 335 -18.80 5.02 29.13
C ASN A 335 -17.92 4.12 30.01
N SER A 336 -18.35 2.88 30.22
CA SER A 336 -17.56 1.85 30.89
C SER A 336 -17.16 0.72 29.94
N GLU A 337 -15.89 0.34 29.96
CA GLU A 337 -15.33 -0.80 29.20
C GLU A 337 -15.26 -2.08 30.06
N SER A 338 -15.89 -2.08 31.24
CA SER A 338 -15.89 -3.29 32.07
C SER A 338 -16.80 -4.35 31.46
N ALA A 339 -16.31 -5.59 31.35
CA ALA A 339 -17.09 -6.70 30.80
C ALA A 339 -18.40 -6.96 31.57
N GLY A 340 -18.45 -6.61 32.87
CA GLY A 340 -19.66 -6.67 33.68
C GLY A 340 -20.70 -5.67 33.21
N ASP A 341 -20.31 -4.41 33.03
CA ASP A 341 -21.22 -3.35 32.58
C ASP A 341 -21.70 -3.58 31.14
N GLU A 342 -20.81 -4.05 30.25
CA GLU A 342 -21.16 -4.41 28.87
C GLU A 342 -22.24 -5.50 28.83
N ALA A 343 -22.13 -6.51 29.71
CA ALA A 343 -23.13 -7.57 29.82
C ALA A 343 -24.46 -7.08 30.39
N LEU A 344 -24.44 -6.08 31.28
CA LEU A 344 -25.63 -5.46 31.86
C LEU A 344 -26.35 -4.55 30.86
N GLY A 345 -25.61 -3.81 30.04
CA GLY A 345 -26.19 -2.94 29.01
C GLY A 345 -26.69 -1.58 29.54
N CYS A 346 -26.91 -0.66 28.60
CA CYS A 346 -27.42 0.68 28.88
C CYS A 346 -28.31 1.14 27.71
N ALA A 347 -29.58 0.70 27.69
CA ALA A 347 -30.48 0.87 26.55
C ALA A 347 -30.93 2.33 26.33
N SER A 348 -30.99 3.11 27.41
CA SER A 348 -31.28 4.54 27.42
C SER A 348 -30.29 5.23 28.35
N GLY A 349 -29.01 5.11 28.00
CA GLY A 349 -27.94 5.90 28.63
C GLY A 349 -28.21 7.40 28.45
N GLY A 350 -27.99 8.15 29.52
CA GLY A 350 -28.40 9.53 29.62
C GLY A 350 -27.96 10.14 30.94
N CYS A 351 -27.03 11.05 30.80
CA CYS A 351 -26.55 12.06 31.73
C CYS A 351 -26.01 13.19 30.81
#